data_AF-A0A430KX20-F1
#
_entry.id   AF-A0A430KX20-F1
#
_cell.length_a   1.000
_cell.length_b   1.000
_cell.length_c   1.000
_cell.angle_alpha   90.00
_cell.angle_beta   90.00
_cell.angle_gamma   90.00
#
_symmetry.space_group_name_H-M   'P 1'
#
loop_
_entity.id
_entity.type
_entity.pdbx_description
1 polymer ?
#
loop_
_entity_poly.entity_id
_entity_poly.type
_entity_poly.pdbx_seq_one_letter_code
_entity_poly.pdbx_strand_id
1 'polypeptide(L)'
;MTTSNPDPELANEKRGIVSTSPSTEENMSSTGQPDTSMSSLKKINNRIEGLAGLEARGIDRVLPSERQAPSHAADLQVAVLWFSANLSLNNLATGLFGPMVFGLGFLDSALLAVFGTILGSCSTAYMATWGPQSGNRTMVVLRYFMGYWPAKLPTLLNVVLMVGYTTIDCIIGGQVLSAVSGGSMTIQVGIIVVAIVTLIIAVFGMRIFHKYEQYVPIFYAFNPMLMSSRYAWIPQVIVLAVLIGTAGPYFDAAAEPTVTGSTLAANRLSFFTLCFYVPNSWAAAASDFYVYYPERTSRLKIFLLTATGLTLSFNLVYLIAIGLATGLTNNKDWTDANAVSTGALIVAAYDPLHGFGRFCSVVIALGVIANSTPSIYSAALGCQVLGRGSYGDHGVGE
;
A
#
# COMPACT_ATOMS: atom_id res chain seq x y z
N MET A 1 -24.86 63.64 -9.80
CA MET A 1 -24.31 64.95 -10.23
C MET A 1 -22.82 64.80 -10.39
N THR A 2 -22.37 65.08 -11.60
CA THR A 2 -21.04 64.95 -12.19
C THR A 2 -20.06 66.02 -11.74
N THR A 3 -18.75 65.71 -11.80
CA THR A 3 -17.59 66.50 -12.31
C THR A 3 -16.31 65.82 -11.78
N SER A 4 -15.17 65.69 -12.47
CA SER A 4 -14.69 66.14 -13.79
C SER A 4 -13.34 65.41 -14.10
N ASN A 5 -13.11 65.15 -15.39
CA ASN A 5 -11.96 64.53 -16.09
C ASN A 5 -10.77 65.55 -16.27
N PRO A 6 -9.68 65.31 -17.04
CA PRO A 6 -8.64 64.24 -17.04
C PRO A 6 -7.16 64.72 -17.33
N ASP A 7 -6.19 63.76 -17.34
CA ASP A 7 -4.97 63.60 -18.22
C ASP A 7 -3.73 64.54 -18.17
N PRO A 8 -2.54 64.18 -18.74
CA PRO A 8 -1.88 62.87 -19.02
C PRO A 8 -0.31 62.80 -18.88
N GLU A 9 0.23 61.58 -19.07
CA GLU A 9 1.49 61.14 -19.74
C GLU A 9 2.92 61.75 -19.56
N LEU A 10 3.88 60.80 -19.65
CA LEU A 10 5.18 60.80 -20.35
C LEU A 10 6.50 60.77 -19.53
N ALA A 11 7.34 59.84 -20.01
CA ALA A 11 8.57 59.31 -19.46
C ALA A 11 9.83 59.92 -20.12
N ASN A 12 11.00 59.40 -19.72
CA ASN A 12 12.37 59.58 -20.25
C ASN A 12 13.10 60.88 -19.83
N GLU A 13 14.41 60.95 -19.54
CA GLU A 13 15.54 60.13 -19.99
C GLU A 13 16.87 60.48 -19.23
N LYS A 14 17.72 59.45 -18.99
CA LYS A 14 19.20 59.36 -19.20
C LYS A 14 20.31 60.00 -18.30
N ARG A 15 21.34 59.13 -18.10
CA ARG A 15 22.81 59.31 -17.86
C ARG A 15 23.24 59.73 -16.43
N GLY A 16 24.24 59.15 -15.74
CA GLY A 16 25.33 58.21 -16.03
C GLY A 16 26.69 58.80 -15.57
N ILE A 17 27.53 58.00 -14.85
CA ILE A 17 29.03 58.03 -14.73
C ILE A 17 29.67 58.31 -13.33
N VAL A 18 30.20 57.21 -12.72
CA VAL A 18 31.54 56.95 -12.10
C VAL A 18 31.87 57.17 -10.60
N SER A 19 32.21 56.03 -9.97
CA SER A 19 33.17 55.61 -8.91
C SER A 19 33.61 56.52 -7.75
N THR A 20 33.66 55.91 -6.55
CA THR A 20 34.89 55.69 -5.76
C THR A 20 34.61 54.74 -4.58
N SER A 21 35.48 53.75 -4.36
CA SER A 21 35.62 53.02 -3.09
C SER A 21 36.71 53.70 -2.25
N PRO A 22 36.75 53.50 -0.92
CA PRO A 22 37.64 52.45 -0.42
C PRO A 22 37.12 51.63 0.79
N SER A 23 37.52 50.36 0.77
CA SER A 23 37.81 49.40 1.87
C SER A 23 37.56 49.79 3.34
N THR A 24 36.89 48.90 4.08
CA THR A 24 37.49 48.24 5.26
C THR A 24 36.88 46.85 5.42
N GLU A 25 37.73 45.84 5.39
CA GLU A 25 37.46 44.46 5.72
C GLU A 25 37.27 44.32 7.24
N GLU A 26 36.19 43.69 7.67
CA GLU A 26 36.22 42.91 8.91
C GLU A 26 35.77 41.48 8.59
N ASN A 27 36.80 40.64 8.45
CA ASN A 27 36.69 39.19 8.44
C ASN A 27 36.16 38.70 9.78
N MET A 28 34.97 38.13 9.78
CA MET A 28 34.61 37.08 10.73
C MET A 28 34.37 35.79 9.95
N SER A 29 35.47 35.08 9.74
CA SER A 29 35.50 33.71 9.26
C SER A 29 34.85 32.77 10.28
N SER A 30 33.58 32.43 10.10
CA SER A 30 33.05 31.14 10.56
C SER A 30 33.12 30.15 9.41
N THR A 31 34.32 29.62 9.16
CA THR A 31 34.50 28.40 8.38
C THR A 31 33.85 27.23 9.12
N GLY A 32 32.54 27.09 8.98
CA GLY A 32 31.87 25.81 9.13
C GLY A 32 32.23 24.97 7.91
N GLN A 33 33.07 23.94 8.09
CA GLN A 33 33.29 22.92 7.06
C GLN A 33 31.93 22.43 6.56
N PRO A 34 31.67 22.38 5.23
CA PRO A 34 30.46 21.73 4.75
C PRO A 34 30.59 20.25 5.07
N ASP A 35 29.69 19.69 5.86
CA ASP A 35 29.61 18.25 6.15
C ASP A 35 29.70 17.45 4.83
N THR A 36 30.90 16.91 4.56
CA THR A 36 31.25 16.28 3.28
C THR A 36 30.46 14.99 3.05
N SER A 37 29.96 14.35 4.12
CA SER A 37 29.07 13.18 4.07
C SER A 37 27.67 13.57 3.58
N MET A 38 27.09 14.66 4.08
CA MET A 38 25.80 15.19 3.62
C MET A 38 25.87 15.68 2.17
N SER A 39 27.01 16.24 1.74
CA SER A 39 27.25 16.62 0.34
C SER A 39 27.27 15.41 -0.60
N SER A 40 27.86 14.30 -0.18
CA SER A 40 27.94 13.07 -0.98
C SER A 40 26.60 12.35 -1.05
N LEU A 41 25.87 12.26 0.07
CA LEU A 41 24.51 11.71 0.11
C LEU A 41 23.53 12.55 -0.70
N LYS A 42 23.60 13.88 -0.66
CA LYS A 42 22.79 14.77 -1.52
C LYS A 42 23.09 14.56 -3.00
N LYS A 43 24.36 14.39 -3.38
CA LYS A 43 24.73 14.09 -4.78
C LYS A 43 24.19 12.74 -5.24
N ILE A 44 24.23 11.73 -4.38
CA ILE A 44 23.64 10.41 -4.66
C ILE A 44 22.12 10.52 -4.78
N ASN A 45 21.47 11.22 -3.84
CA ASN A 45 20.03 11.48 -3.88
C ASN A 45 19.61 12.19 -5.17
N ASN A 46 20.30 13.28 -5.55
CA ASN A 46 20.00 14.01 -6.79
C ASN A 46 20.25 13.16 -8.05
N ARG A 47 21.24 12.26 -8.03
CA ARG A 47 21.45 11.30 -9.13
C ARG A 47 20.34 10.27 -9.21
N ILE A 48 19.86 9.80 -8.06
CA ILE A 48 18.75 8.85 -7.95
C ILE A 48 17.44 9.52 -8.38
N GLU A 49 17.11 10.71 -7.85
CA GLU A 49 15.95 11.51 -8.26
C GLU A 49 15.97 11.86 -9.77
N GLY A 50 17.17 12.06 -10.34
CA GLY A 50 17.36 12.26 -11.77
C GLY A 50 17.10 11.01 -12.63
N LEU A 51 16.98 9.81 -12.04
CA LEU A 51 16.54 8.62 -12.75
C LEU A 51 15.04 8.73 -13.02
N ALA A 52 14.67 8.59 -14.30
CA ALA A 52 13.28 8.72 -14.73
C ALA A 52 12.37 7.69 -14.03
N GLY A 53 11.50 8.15 -13.14
CA GLY A 53 10.47 7.30 -12.52
C GLY A 53 10.26 7.51 -11.03
N LEU A 54 11.20 8.15 -10.33
CA LEU A 54 11.10 8.39 -8.88
C LEU A 54 10.33 9.68 -8.57
N GLU A 55 9.44 9.62 -7.57
CA GLU A 55 8.67 10.75 -7.10
C GLU A 55 9.50 11.59 -6.12
N ALA A 56 10.07 12.71 -6.59
CA ALA A 56 10.92 13.59 -5.78
C ALA A 56 10.15 14.50 -4.80
N ARG A 57 8.82 14.63 -4.94
CA ARG A 57 7.99 15.56 -4.13
C ARG A 57 7.88 15.14 -2.67
N GLY A 58 7.82 13.84 -2.39
CA GLY A 58 7.64 13.33 -1.04
C GLY A 58 6.32 13.80 -0.39
N ILE A 59 6.46 14.50 0.75
CA ILE A 59 5.37 14.91 1.64
C ILE A 59 4.81 16.31 1.36
N ASP A 60 5.41 17.05 0.43
CA ASP A 60 4.97 18.41 0.11
C ASP A 60 3.56 18.42 -0.48
N ARG A 61 2.80 19.47 -0.15
CA ARG A 61 1.41 19.63 -0.58
C ARG A 61 1.32 19.71 -2.10
N VAL A 62 0.39 18.96 -2.67
CA VAL A 62 0.04 19.09 -4.09
C VAL A 62 -0.89 20.26 -4.32
N LEU A 63 -0.38 21.29 -5.02
CA LEU A 63 -1.14 22.50 -5.33
C LEU A 63 -2.24 22.22 -6.37
N PRO A 64 -3.37 22.95 -6.35
CA PRO A 64 -4.47 22.73 -7.29
C PRO A 64 -4.07 22.75 -8.77
N SER A 65 -3.08 23.56 -9.16
CA SER A 65 -2.58 23.67 -10.54
C SER A 65 -1.78 22.45 -11.01
N GLU A 66 -1.27 21.63 -10.09
CA GLU A 66 -0.42 20.46 -10.38
C GLU A 66 -1.22 19.15 -10.35
N ARG A 67 -2.53 19.23 -10.12
CA ARG A 67 -3.42 18.08 -10.03
C ARG A 67 -3.88 17.65 -11.40
N GLN A 68 -4.14 16.35 -11.54
CA GLN A 68 -4.64 15.80 -12.79
C GLN A 68 -6.05 16.32 -13.10
N ALA A 69 -6.40 16.35 -14.39
CA ALA A 69 -7.76 16.67 -14.79
C ALA A 69 -8.75 15.59 -14.31
N PRO A 70 -10.02 15.96 -14.01
CA PRO A 70 -11.05 14.98 -13.67
C PRO A 70 -11.19 13.92 -14.77
N SER A 71 -11.19 12.64 -14.38
CA SER A 71 -11.30 11.53 -15.31
C SER A 71 -12.05 10.38 -14.67
N HIS A 72 -13.05 9.83 -15.37
CA HIS A 72 -13.77 8.64 -14.91
C HIS A 72 -12.86 7.42 -14.79
N ALA A 73 -11.82 7.32 -15.63
CA ALA A 73 -10.84 6.25 -15.53
C ALA A 73 -9.97 6.39 -14.27
N ALA A 74 -9.63 7.62 -13.88
CA ALA A 74 -8.93 7.89 -12.62
C ALA A 74 -9.84 7.61 -11.41
N ASP A 75 -11.12 7.93 -11.49
CA ASP A 75 -12.08 7.57 -10.44
C ASP A 75 -12.14 6.05 -10.26
N LEU A 76 -12.34 5.27 -11.32
CA LEU A 76 -12.38 3.80 -11.21
C LEU A 76 -11.07 3.20 -10.66
N GLN A 77 -9.94 3.85 -10.95
CA GLN A 77 -8.63 3.44 -10.42
C GLN A 77 -8.57 3.48 -8.89
N VAL A 78 -9.38 4.29 -8.21
CA VAL A 78 -9.51 4.31 -6.74
C VAL A 78 -9.95 2.93 -6.23
N ALA A 79 -11.03 2.39 -6.81
CA ALA A 79 -11.56 1.08 -6.42
C ALA A 79 -10.60 -0.05 -6.84
N VAL A 80 -10.05 0.03 -8.07
CA VAL A 80 -9.12 -0.99 -8.58
C VAL A 80 -7.82 -1.04 -7.78
N LEU A 81 -7.31 0.11 -7.30
CA LEU A 81 -6.13 0.17 -6.44
C LEU A 81 -6.36 -0.67 -5.18
N TRP A 82 -7.41 -0.37 -4.41
CA TRP A 82 -7.68 -1.08 -3.17
C TRP A 82 -8.07 -2.53 -3.39
N PHE A 83 -8.80 -2.82 -4.47
CA PHE A 83 -9.13 -4.18 -4.84
C PHE A 83 -7.85 -4.97 -5.11
N SER A 84 -6.99 -4.48 -6.00
CA SER A 84 -5.76 -5.16 -6.39
C SER A 84 -4.74 -5.33 -5.26
N ALA A 85 -4.53 -4.29 -4.45
CA ALA A 85 -3.53 -4.30 -3.39
C ALA A 85 -3.88 -5.27 -2.26
N ASN A 86 -5.16 -5.61 -2.07
CA ASN A 86 -5.61 -6.46 -0.97
C ASN A 86 -5.96 -7.89 -1.38
N LEU A 87 -5.86 -8.24 -2.67
CA LEU A 87 -5.80 -9.64 -3.12
C LEU A 87 -4.43 -10.25 -2.83
N SER A 88 -4.06 -10.29 -1.54
CA SER A 88 -2.76 -10.79 -1.07
C SER A 88 -2.95 -11.93 -0.07
N LEU A 89 -1.93 -12.79 -0.01
CA LEU A 89 -1.91 -13.95 0.87
C LEU A 89 -1.85 -13.59 2.36
N ASN A 90 -1.34 -12.41 2.72
CA ASN A 90 -1.38 -11.95 4.11
C ASN A 90 -2.82 -11.77 4.63
N ASN A 91 -3.69 -11.20 3.80
CA ASN A 91 -5.10 -11.03 4.10
C ASN A 91 -5.80 -12.38 4.11
N LEU A 92 -5.48 -13.26 3.15
CA LEU A 92 -5.97 -14.64 3.16
C LEU A 92 -5.64 -15.34 4.49
N ALA A 93 -4.40 -15.24 4.99
CA ALA A 93 -4.01 -15.85 6.25
C ALA A 93 -4.84 -15.38 7.46
N THR A 94 -5.29 -14.12 7.47
CA THR A 94 -6.19 -13.61 8.52
C THR A 94 -7.51 -14.38 8.58
N GLY A 95 -8.10 -14.71 7.42
CA GLY A 95 -9.37 -15.44 7.36
C GLY A 95 -9.27 -16.88 7.88
N LEU A 96 -8.09 -17.50 7.76
CA LEU A 96 -7.84 -18.85 8.27
C LEU A 96 -8.02 -18.95 9.78
N PHE A 97 -7.74 -17.87 10.51
CA PHE A 97 -7.78 -17.86 11.97
C PHE A 97 -9.17 -18.07 12.54
N GLY A 98 -10.25 -17.75 11.82
CA GLY A 98 -11.62 -17.94 12.29
C GLY A 98 -11.87 -19.38 12.74
N PRO A 99 -11.80 -20.35 11.81
CA PRO A 99 -11.92 -21.76 12.19
C PRO A 99 -10.68 -22.31 12.90
N MET A 100 -9.46 -21.98 12.47
CA MET A 100 -8.24 -22.64 12.95
C MET A 100 -7.81 -22.23 14.36
N VAL A 101 -7.95 -20.95 14.71
CA VAL A 101 -7.45 -20.39 15.97
C VAL A 101 -8.59 -20.10 16.93
N PHE A 102 -9.68 -19.52 16.41
CA PHE A 102 -10.84 -19.14 17.21
C PHE A 102 -11.90 -20.24 17.30
N GLY A 103 -11.72 -21.37 16.60
CA GLY A 103 -12.64 -22.52 16.67
C GLY A 103 -14.06 -22.19 16.21
N LEU A 104 -14.21 -21.19 15.34
CA LEU A 104 -15.51 -20.74 14.85
C LEU A 104 -15.98 -21.62 13.69
N GLY A 105 -17.30 -21.80 13.59
CA GLY A 105 -17.91 -22.45 12.43
C GLY A 105 -17.76 -21.61 11.15
N PHE A 106 -18.13 -22.20 10.01
CA PHE A 106 -18.07 -21.52 8.72
C PHE A 106 -18.94 -20.27 8.70
N LEU A 107 -20.22 -20.40 9.09
CA LEU A 107 -21.19 -19.31 9.04
C LEU A 107 -20.81 -18.15 9.97
N ASP A 108 -20.41 -18.46 11.21
CA ASP A 108 -19.93 -17.47 12.17
C ASP A 108 -18.74 -16.70 11.60
N SER A 109 -17.73 -17.42 11.12
CA SER A 109 -16.54 -16.83 10.54
C SER A 109 -16.89 -15.95 9.33
N ALA A 110 -17.72 -16.45 8.41
CA ALA A 110 -18.10 -15.72 7.21
C ALA A 110 -18.84 -14.42 7.52
N LEU A 111 -19.82 -14.45 8.43
CA LEU A 111 -20.58 -13.25 8.81
C LEU A 111 -19.69 -12.23 9.51
N LEU A 112 -18.88 -12.66 10.48
CA LEU A 112 -17.99 -11.75 11.21
C LEU A 112 -16.93 -11.13 10.29
N ALA A 113 -16.40 -11.92 9.35
CA ALA A 113 -15.48 -11.45 8.33
C ALA A 113 -16.12 -10.39 7.42
N VAL A 114 -17.34 -10.64 6.91
CA VAL A 114 -18.06 -9.72 6.02
C VAL A 114 -18.40 -8.41 6.72
N PHE A 115 -19.01 -8.47 7.90
CA PHE A 115 -19.39 -7.25 8.63
C PHE A 115 -18.18 -6.50 9.18
N GLY A 116 -17.18 -7.21 9.70
CA GLY A 116 -15.92 -6.61 10.14
C GLY A 116 -15.24 -5.87 9.01
N THR A 117 -15.15 -6.50 7.84
CA THR A 117 -14.52 -5.92 6.65
C THR A 117 -15.25 -4.67 6.17
N ILE A 118 -16.59 -4.69 6.10
CA ILE A 118 -17.38 -3.51 5.70
C ILE A 118 -17.10 -2.34 6.65
N LEU A 119 -17.15 -2.58 7.96
CA LEU A 119 -16.95 -1.55 8.96
C LEU A 119 -15.52 -0.99 8.93
N GLY A 120 -14.51 -1.84 8.78
CA GLY A 120 -13.11 -1.43 8.68
C GLY A 120 -12.80 -0.71 7.36
N SER A 121 -13.47 -1.09 6.28
CA SER A 121 -13.32 -0.42 4.98
C SER A 121 -13.89 0.99 5.01
N CYS A 122 -14.98 1.21 5.76
CA CYS A 122 -15.57 2.54 5.94
C CYS A 122 -14.64 3.53 6.63
N SER A 123 -13.84 3.10 7.63
CA SER A 123 -12.90 4.00 8.30
C SER A 123 -11.75 4.42 7.38
N THR A 124 -11.19 3.48 6.63
CA THR A 124 -10.17 3.76 5.60
C THR A 124 -10.72 4.64 4.49
N ALA A 125 -11.94 4.38 4.03
CA ALA A 125 -12.64 5.18 3.03
C ALA A 125 -12.90 6.62 3.50
N TYR A 126 -13.19 6.82 4.78
CA TYR A 126 -13.32 8.17 5.34
C TYR A 126 -11.99 8.92 5.26
N MET A 127 -10.88 8.28 5.68
CA MET A 127 -9.56 8.89 5.62
C MET A 127 -9.07 9.16 4.18
N ALA A 128 -9.45 8.31 3.22
CA ALA A 128 -9.19 8.53 1.80
C ALA A 128 -9.75 9.87 1.28
N THR A 129 -10.90 10.33 1.79
CA THR A 129 -11.54 11.58 1.32
C THR A 129 -10.67 12.83 1.53
N TRP A 130 -9.74 12.80 2.49
CA TRP A 130 -8.85 13.92 2.78
C TRP A 130 -7.77 14.12 1.72
N GLY A 131 -7.43 13.09 0.94
CA GLY A 131 -6.36 13.15 -0.05
C GLY A 131 -6.61 14.20 -1.13
N PRO A 132 -7.71 14.11 -1.90
CA PRO A 132 -8.02 15.10 -2.93
C PRO A 132 -8.27 16.49 -2.35
N GLN A 133 -8.80 16.60 -1.14
CA GLN A 133 -9.22 17.91 -0.60
C GLN A 133 -8.04 18.69 -0.06
N SER A 134 -7.21 18.04 0.74
CA SER A 134 -6.04 18.69 1.31
C SER A 134 -4.90 18.81 0.29
N GLY A 135 -4.73 17.81 -0.59
CA GLY A 135 -3.49 17.63 -1.36
C GLY A 135 -2.31 17.19 -0.49
N ASN A 136 -2.57 16.79 0.75
CA ASN A 136 -1.57 16.36 1.73
C ASN A 136 -1.62 14.84 1.93
N ARG A 137 -0.47 14.24 2.23
CA ARG A 137 -0.34 12.83 2.62
C ARG A 137 -1.03 12.55 3.96
N THR A 138 -1.41 11.32 4.25
CA THR A 138 -2.21 10.96 5.44
C THR A 138 -1.55 11.38 6.75
N MET A 139 -0.24 11.14 6.89
CA MET A 139 0.49 11.53 8.10
C MET A 139 0.74 13.05 8.22
N VAL A 140 0.67 13.78 7.10
CA VAL A 140 0.66 15.26 7.13
C VAL A 140 -0.72 15.75 7.55
N VAL A 141 -1.80 15.12 7.05
CA VAL A 141 -3.18 15.38 7.48
C VAL A 141 -3.34 15.16 9.00
N LEU A 142 -2.71 14.13 9.55
CA LEU A 142 -2.72 13.84 10.99
C LEU A 142 -2.23 15.03 11.85
N ARG A 143 -1.28 15.84 11.36
CA ARG A 143 -0.77 17.00 12.09
C ARG A 143 -1.84 18.05 12.36
N TYR A 144 -2.87 18.14 11.52
CA TYR A 144 -4.00 19.06 11.75
C TYR A 144 -4.94 18.57 12.87
N PHE A 145 -4.93 17.28 13.20
CA PHE A 145 -5.75 16.71 14.27
C PHE A 145 -5.02 16.70 15.62
N MET A 146 -3.73 16.35 15.62
CA MET A 146 -2.97 16.12 16.86
C MET A 146 -1.87 17.16 17.13
N GLY A 147 -1.63 18.10 16.21
CA GLY A 147 -0.50 19.02 16.25
C GLY A 147 0.81 18.37 15.76
N TYR A 148 1.83 19.21 15.58
CA TYR A 148 3.09 18.79 14.94
C TYR A 148 3.89 17.75 15.76
N TRP A 149 4.03 17.96 17.07
CA TRP A 149 4.82 17.09 17.95
C TRP A 149 4.10 15.77 18.28
N PRO A 150 2.83 15.77 18.73
CA PRO A 150 2.14 14.53 19.08
C PRO A 150 1.90 13.62 17.87
N ALA A 151 1.70 14.16 16.66
CA ALA A 151 1.49 13.38 15.44
C ALA A 151 2.69 12.50 15.05
N LYS A 152 3.90 12.80 15.55
CA LYS A 152 5.10 11.97 15.30
C LYS A 152 4.96 10.56 15.89
N LEU A 153 4.30 10.41 17.03
CA LEU A 153 4.14 9.09 17.65
C LEU A 153 3.27 8.16 16.78
N PRO A 154 2.04 8.52 16.37
CA PRO A 154 1.27 7.69 15.44
C PRO A 154 1.93 7.54 14.07
N THR A 155 2.69 8.54 13.61
CA THR A 155 3.46 8.40 12.36
C THR A 155 4.52 7.30 12.49
N LEU A 156 5.27 7.26 13.59
CA LEU A 156 6.23 6.20 13.85
C LEU A 156 5.54 4.82 13.94
N LEU A 157 4.43 4.74 14.65
CA LEU A 157 3.63 3.51 14.73
C LEU A 157 3.12 3.07 13.36
N ASN A 158 2.74 4.01 12.48
CA ASN A 158 2.36 3.70 11.11
C ASN A 158 3.53 3.17 10.28
N VAL A 159 4.75 3.72 10.44
CA VAL A 159 5.93 3.17 9.77
C VAL A 159 6.15 1.71 10.19
N VAL A 160 6.05 1.42 11.50
CA VAL A 160 6.14 0.04 12.01
C VAL A 160 5.04 -0.84 11.44
N LEU A 161 3.80 -0.36 11.39
CA LEU A 161 2.65 -1.07 10.80
C LEU A 161 2.90 -1.43 9.34
N MET A 162 3.35 -0.48 8.52
CA MET A 162 3.59 -0.69 7.09
C MET A 162 4.76 -1.64 6.82
N VAL A 163 5.85 -1.53 7.59
CA VAL A 163 6.96 -2.50 7.53
C VAL A 163 6.50 -3.89 7.99
N GLY A 164 5.62 -3.95 8.99
CA GLY A 164 5.01 -5.18 9.47
C GLY A 164 4.22 -5.90 8.38
N TYR A 165 3.38 -5.17 7.61
CA TYR A 165 2.66 -5.71 6.46
C TYR A 165 3.62 -6.35 5.44
N THR A 166 4.65 -5.62 5.02
CA THR A 166 5.68 -6.12 4.10
C THR A 166 6.41 -7.34 4.66
N THR A 167 6.66 -7.37 5.96
CA THR A 167 7.32 -8.51 6.61
C THR A 167 6.46 -9.77 6.53
N ILE A 168 5.15 -9.66 6.84
CA ILE A 168 4.20 -10.78 6.75
C ILE A 168 4.06 -11.26 5.30
N ASP A 169 3.98 -10.33 4.34
CA ASP A 169 3.95 -10.62 2.91
C ASP A 169 5.17 -11.44 2.47
N CYS A 170 6.39 -11.04 2.87
CA CYS A 170 7.61 -11.78 2.54
C CYS A 170 7.64 -13.16 3.20
N ILE A 171 7.14 -13.29 4.44
CA ILE A 171 7.04 -14.58 5.15
C ILE A 171 6.15 -15.54 4.36
N ILE A 172 4.92 -15.12 4.03
CA ILE A 172 3.95 -16.00 3.38
C ILE A 172 4.35 -16.30 1.94
N GLY A 173 4.82 -15.29 1.19
CA GLY A 173 5.37 -15.50 -0.15
C GLY A 173 6.53 -16.50 -0.16
N GLY A 174 7.45 -16.37 0.82
CA GLY A 174 8.57 -17.30 0.98
C GLY A 174 8.14 -18.72 1.35
N GLN A 175 7.12 -18.87 2.19
CA GLN A 175 6.52 -20.18 2.51
C GLN A 175 5.94 -20.85 1.25
N VAL A 176 5.21 -20.10 0.42
CA VAL A 176 4.66 -20.63 -0.83
C VAL A 176 5.76 -21.05 -1.80
N LEU A 177 6.78 -20.21 -2.01
CA LEU A 177 7.89 -20.57 -2.91
C LEU A 177 8.67 -21.79 -2.41
N SER A 178 8.89 -21.90 -1.09
CA SER A 178 9.54 -23.07 -0.50
C SER A 178 8.70 -24.34 -0.71
N ALA A 179 7.38 -24.27 -0.51
CA ALA A 179 6.48 -25.40 -0.76
C ALA A 179 6.42 -25.80 -2.25
N VAL A 180 6.38 -24.84 -3.18
CA VAL A 180 6.44 -25.11 -4.64
C VAL A 180 7.75 -25.79 -5.03
N SER A 181 8.85 -25.49 -4.34
CA SER A 181 10.18 -26.04 -4.62
C SER A 181 10.35 -27.52 -4.24
N GLY A 182 9.37 -28.13 -3.57
CA GLY A 182 9.40 -29.54 -3.16
C GLY A 182 10.54 -29.88 -2.21
N GLY A 183 11.00 -28.92 -1.40
CA GLY A 183 12.09 -29.11 -0.43
C GLY A 183 13.49 -28.74 -0.93
N SER A 184 13.64 -28.30 -2.19
CA SER A 184 14.92 -27.80 -2.71
C SER A 184 15.30 -26.42 -2.15
N MET A 185 14.32 -25.64 -1.68
CA MET A 185 14.52 -24.32 -1.08
C MET A 185 13.87 -24.25 0.30
N THR A 186 14.61 -23.77 1.32
CA THR A 186 14.07 -23.54 2.66
C THR A 186 13.16 -22.30 2.69
N ILE A 187 12.29 -22.21 3.69
CA ILE A 187 11.40 -21.06 3.90
C ILE A 187 12.22 -19.78 4.04
N GLN A 188 13.34 -19.82 4.77
CA GLN A 188 14.21 -18.66 4.99
C GLN A 188 14.78 -18.11 3.68
N VAL A 189 15.24 -18.99 2.78
CA VAL A 189 15.72 -18.58 1.45
C VAL A 189 14.59 -17.99 0.63
N GLY A 190 13.40 -18.60 0.66
CA GLY A 190 12.20 -18.06 0.01
C GLY A 190 11.85 -16.64 0.49
N ILE A 191 11.92 -16.39 1.80
CA ILE A 191 11.66 -15.06 2.39
C ILE A 191 12.65 -14.03 1.85
N ILE A 192 13.95 -14.37 1.84
CA ILE A 192 15.00 -13.47 1.34
C ILE A 192 14.78 -13.15 -0.13
N VAL A 193 14.43 -14.15 -0.95
CA VAL A 193 14.14 -13.96 -2.37
C VAL A 193 12.96 -13.01 -2.57
N VAL A 194 11.84 -13.24 -1.87
CA VAL A 194 10.66 -12.36 -1.96
C VAL A 194 10.97 -10.95 -1.49
N ALA A 195 11.71 -10.80 -0.38
CA ALA A 195 12.09 -9.49 0.15
C ALA A 195 12.96 -8.69 -0.84
N ILE A 196 13.93 -9.34 -1.50
CA ILE A 196 14.78 -8.69 -2.51
C ILE A 196 13.94 -8.27 -3.72
N VAL A 197 13.06 -9.13 -4.21
CA VAL A 197 12.19 -8.83 -5.36
C VAL A 197 11.25 -7.66 -5.03
N THR A 198 10.60 -7.71 -3.87
CA THR A 198 9.73 -6.63 -3.37
C THR A 198 10.51 -5.32 -3.23
N LEU A 199 11.73 -5.34 -2.69
CA LEU A 199 12.57 -4.15 -2.55
C LEU A 199 12.91 -3.54 -3.91
N ILE A 200 13.33 -4.36 -4.88
CA ILE A 200 13.64 -3.91 -6.25
C ILE A 200 12.41 -3.23 -6.86
N ILE A 201 11.24 -3.85 -6.77
CA ILE A 201 10.00 -3.31 -7.35
C ILE A 201 9.57 -2.03 -6.63
N ALA A 202 9.68 -1.98 -5.30
CA ALA A 202 9.34 -0.81 -4.51
C ALA A 202 10.26 0.39 -4.78
N VAL A 203 11.58 0.16 -4.95
CA VAL A 203 12.56 1.22 -5.21
C VAL A 203 12.44 1.76 -6.63
N PHE A 204 12.43 0.89 -7.63
CA PHE A 204 12.43 1.33 -9.04
C PHE A 204 11.04 1.74 -9.54
N GLY A 205 10.00 1.39 -8.78
CA GLY A 205 8.61 1.61 -9.14
C GLY A 205 8.21 0.88 -10.42
N MET A 206 6.91 0.89 -10.73
CA MET A 206 6.40 0.25 -11.94
C MET A 206 6.85 0.96 -13.23
N ARG A 207 7.34 2.21 -13.18
CA ARG A 207 7.69 3.00 -14.39
C ARG A 207 8.92 2.48 -15.14
N ILE A 208 9.90 1.89 -14.43
CA ILE A 208 11.09 1.32 -15.07
C ILE A 208 10.73 0.05 -15.85
N PHE A 209 9.81 -0.78 -15.34
CA PHE A 209 9.32 -1.95 -16.06
C PHE A 209 8.63 -1.56 -17.38
N HIS A 210 7.80 -0.53 -17.41
CA HIS A 210 7.15 -0.06 -18.64
C HIS A 210 8.14 0.38 -19.74
N LYS A 211 9.33 0.89 -19.37
CA LYS A 211 10.38 1.26 -20.34
C LYS A 211 11.25 0.09 -20.76
N TYR A 212 11.50 -0.87 -19.87
CA TYR A 212 12.33 -2.06 -20.15
C TYR A 212 11.56 -3.13 -20.93
N GLU A 213 10.24 -3.25 -20.72
CA GLU A 213 9.37 -4.16 -21.46
C GLU A 213 9.47 -3.91 -22.97
N GLN A 214 9.47 -2.64 -23.40
CA GLN A 214 9.58 -2.23 -24.81
C GLN A 214 10.76 -2.85 -25.58
N TYR A 215 11.81 -3.31 -24.90
CA TYR A 215 13.04 -3.79 -25.53
C TYR A 215 13.24 -5.33 -25.48
N VAL A 216 12.42 -6.12 -24.75
CA VAL A 216 12.66 -7.58 -24.60
C VAL A 216 11.39 -8.42 -24.89
N PRO A 217 11.24 -8.97 -26.12
CA PRO A 217 10.08 -9.76 -26.56
C PRO A 217 9.74 -10.99 -25.70
N ILE A 218 10.74 -11.59 -25.05
CA ILE A 218 10.56 -12.81 -24.26
C ILE A 218 9.90 -12.55 -22.90
N PHE A 219 10.00 -11.32 -22.37
CA PHE A 219 9.29 -10.89 -21.16
C PHE A 219 7.80 -10.61 -21.43
N TYR A 220 7.43 -10.19 -22.64
CA TYR A 220 6.01 -10.01 -23.02
C TYR A 220 5.22 -11.32 -23.03
N ALA A 221 5.85 -12.45 -23.35
CA ALA A 221 5.20 -13.76 -23.36
C ALA A 221 5.03 -14.36 -21.95
N PHE A 222 5.93 -14.04 -21.03
CA PHE A 222 5.88 -14.52 -19.63
C PHE A 222 5.17 -13.56 -18.68
N ASN A 223 4.95 -12.30 -19.07
CA ASN A 223 4.51 -11.26 -18.15
C ASN A 223 3.48 -10.24 -18.70
N PRO A 224 2.37 -10.66 -19.32
CA PRO A 224 1.22 -9.75 -19.54
C PRO A 224 0.60 -9.23 -18.21
N MET A 225 1.09 -9.73 -17.06
CA MET A 225 0.71 -9.37 -15.69
C MET A 225 1.30 -8.04 -15.19
N LEU A 226 2.36 -7.52 -15.83
CA LEU A 226 3.05 -6.28 -15.40
C LEU A 226 2.67 -5.02 -16.21
N MET A 227 1.96 -5.15 -17.33
CA MET A 227 1.90 -4.11 -18.37
C MET A 227 0.97 -2.91 -18.07
N SER A 228 0.31 -2.83 -16.91
CA SER A 228 -0.34 -1.59 -16.42
C SER A 228 -0.86 -1.83 -15.02
N SER A 229 -0.67 -0.89 -14.10
CA SER A 229 -1.29 -0.87 -12.76
C SER A 229 -2.83 -1.01 -12.77
N ARG A 230 -3.46 -1.02 -13.96
CA ARG A 230 -4.88 -1.23 -14.21
C ARG A 230 -5.31 -2.71 -14.28
N TYR A 231 -4.40 -3.65 -14.60
CA TYR A 231 -4.75 -5.06 -14.88
C TYR A 231 -4.00 -6.08 -14.02
N ALA A 232 -3.09 -5.66 -13.14
CA ALA A 232 -2.33 -6.55 -12.26
C ALA A 232 -3.21 -7.44 -11.35
N TRP A 233 -4.48 -7.06 -11.13
CA TRP A 233 -5.45 -7.84 -10.38
C TRP A 233 -6.03 -9.04 -11.16
N ILE A 234 -6.00 -9.03 -12.50
CA ILE A 234 -6.63 -10.08 -13.32
C ILE A 234 -5.98 -11.44 -13.06
N PRO A 235 -4.65 -11.60 -13.13
CA PRO A 235 -4.02 -12.88 -12.83
C PRO A 235 -4.30 -13.35 -11.40
N GLN A 236 -4.32 -12.43 -10.44
CA GLN A 236 -4.66 -12.74 -9.03
C GLN A 236 -6.08 -13.27 -8.90
N VAL A 237 -7.08 -12.62 -9.51
CA VAL A 237 -8.46 -13.10 -9.51
C VAL A 237 -8.59 -14.44 -10.20
N ILE A 238 -7.90 -14.66 -11.33
CA ILE A 238 -7.92 -15.95 -12.03
C ILE A 238 -7.37 -17.05 -11.14
N VAL A 239 -6.21 -16.88 -10.51
CA VAL A 239 -5.64 -17.94 -9.66
C VAL A 239 -6.44 -18.15 -8.39
N LEU A 240 -7.06 -17.11 -7.81
CA LEU A 240 -8.01 -17.25 -6.71
C LEU A 240 -9.28 -18.00 -7.13
N ALA A 241 -9.80 -17.75 -8.34
CA ALA A 241 -10.94 -18.50 -8.88
C ALA A 241 -10.58 -19.97 -9.13
N VAL A 242 -9.37 -20.25 -9.64
CA VAL A 242 -8.83 -21.61 -9.77
C VAL A 242 -8.72 -22.27 -8.39
N LEU A 243 -8.24 -21.54 -7.38
CA LEU A 243 -8.16 -22.04 -5.99
C LEU A 243 -9.54 -22.40 -5.44
N ILE A 244 -10.56 -21.57 -5.68
CA ILE A 244 -11.95 -21.90 -5.33
C ILE A 244 -12.39 -23.17 -6.04
N GLY A 245 -12.05 -23.34 -7.32
CA GLY A 245 -12.41 -24.53 -8.09
C GLY A 245 -11.78 -25.82 -7.55
N THR A 246 -10.52 -25.77 -7.11
CA THR A 246 -9.81 -26.96 -6.57
C THR A 246 -10.16 -27.23 -5.11
N ALA A 247 -10.31 -26.18 -4.30
CA ALA A 247 -10.50 -26.28 -2.87
C ALA A 247 -11.98 -26.38 -2.47
N GLY A 248 -12.89 -25.83 -3.27
CA GLY A 248 -14.33 -25.75 -2.99
C GLY A 248 -14.99 -27.08 -2.61
N PRO A 249 -14.68 -28.22 -3.27
CA PRO A 249 -15.22 -29.52 -2.89
C PRO A 249 -14.88 -29.98 -1.46
N TYR A 250 -13.83 -29.42 -0.86
CA TYR A 250 -13.40 -29.74 0.50
C TYR A 250 -13.94 -28.77 1.55
N PHE A 251 -14.54 -27.64 1.13
CA PHE A 251 -15.09 -26.66 2.06
C PHE A 251 -16.27 -27.27 2.82
N ASP A 252 -16.22 -27.17 4.15
CA ASP A 252 -17.36 -27.52 4.98
C ASP A 252 -18.11 -26.26 5.38
N ALA A 253 -19.21 -25.99 4.66
CA ALA A 253 -20.10 -24.87 4.95
C ALA A 253 -21.03 -25.13 6.15
N ALA A 254 -21.16 -26.40 6.56
CA ALA A 254 -21.91 -26.83 7.73
C ALA A 254 -21.01 -26.99 8.97
N ALA A 255 -19.74 -26.60 8.88
CA ALA A 255 -18.80 -26.66 9.99
C ALA A 255 -19.33 -25.85 11.17
N GLU A 256 -19.59 -26.55 12.27
CA GLU A 256 -20.05 -25.98 13.53
C GLU A 256 -18.86 -25.49 14.38
N PRO A 257 -19.07 -24.50 15.28
CA PRO A 257 -18.02 -24.08 16.20
C PRO A 257 -17.52 -25.24 17.08
N THR A 258 -16.21 -25.33 17.24
CA THR A 258 -15.55 -26.31 18.11
C THR A 258 -15.51 -25.87 19.57
N VAL A 259 -15.80 -24.59 19.83
CA VAL A 259 -15.90 -23.99 21.17
C VAL A 259 -17.34 -23.59 21.49
N THR A 260 -17.70 -23.58 22.78
CA THR A 260 -19.07 -23.26 23.23
C THR A 260 -19.08 -22.24 24.38
N GLY A 261 -20.27 -21.76 24.73
CA GLY A 261 -20.46 -20.88 25.90
C GLY A 261 -19.80 -19.50 25.79
N SER A 262 -19.24 -19.02 26.90
CA SER A 262 -18.58 -17.71 26.97
C SER A 262 -17.34 -17.61 26.07
N THR A 263 -16.61 -18.70 25.89
CA THR A 263 -15.45 -18.78 25.00
C THR A 263 -15.84 -18.52 23.55
N LEU A 264 -16.97 -19.10 23.10
CA LEU A 264 -17.48 -18.85 21.76
C LEU A 264 -17.79 -17.36 21.54
N ALA A 265 -18.47 -16.72 22.49
CA ALA A 265 -18.76 -15.28 22.40
C ALA A 265 -17.48 -14.43 22.35
N ALA A 266 -16.49 -14.75 23.17
CA ALA A 266 -15.19 -14.06 23.18
C ALA A 266 -14.43 -14.24 21.86
N ASN A 267 -14.44 -15.45 21.30
CA ASN A 267 -13.78 -15.78 20.04
C ASN A 267 -14.47 -15.11 18.84
N ARG A 268 -15.81 -15.04 18.84
CA ARG A 268 -16.57 -14.27 17.84
C ARG A 268 -16.20 -12.80 17.85
N LEU A 269 -16.13 -12.18 19.05
CA LEU A 269 -15.72 -10.79 19.17
C LEU A 269 -14.27 -10.57 18.72
N SER A 270 -13.35 -11.46 19.13
CA SER A 270 -11.94 -11.37 18.76
C SER A 270 -11.72 -11.48 17.26
N PHE A 271 -12.39 -12.43 16.60
CA PHE A 271 -12.30 -12.61 15.16
C PHE A 271 -12.95 -11.45 14.39
N PHE A 272 -14.09 -10.93 14.86
CA PHE A 272 -14.71 -9.73 14.31
C PHE A 272 -13.77 -8.53 14.40
N THR A 273 -13.17 -8.29 15.56
CA THR A 273 -12.22 -7.19 15.76
C THR A 273 -11.01 -7.32 14.86
N LEU A 274 -10.51 -8.55 14.64
CA LEU A 274 -9.42 -8.81 13.71
C LEU A 274 -9.82 -8.47 12.26
N CYS A 275 -10.97 -8.97 11.81
CA CYS A 275 -11.49 -8.71 10.45
C CYS A 275 -11.82 -7.22 10.22
N PHE A 276 -12.22 -6.50 11.27
CA PHE A 276 -12.39 -5.05 11.26
C PHE A 276 -11.05 -4.31 11.20
N TYR A 277 -10.07 -4.73 12.00
CA TYR A 277 -8.82 -4.01 12.16
C TYR A 277 -7.97 -4.00 10.88
N VAL A 278 -7.88 -5.14 10.18
CA VAL A 278 -6.97 -5.24 9.02
C VAL A 278 -7.35 -4.23 7.91
N PRO A 279 -8.61 -4.11 7.43
CA PRO A 279 -8.98 -3.06 6.49
C PRO A 279 -8.88 -1.66 7.10
N ASN A 280 -9.20 -1.48 8.39
CA ASN A 280 -9.09 -0.20 9.09
C ASN A 280 -7.64 0.31 9.19
N SER A 281 -6.67 -0.58 9.29
CA SER A 281 -5.26 -0.21 9.45
C SER A 281 -4.73 0.61 8.25
N TRP A 282 -5.33 0.44 7.06
CA TRP A 282 -5.04 1.25 5.87
C TRP A 282 -5.47 2.71 5.99
N ALA A 283 -6.31 3.07 6.96
CA ALA A 283 -6.71 4.45 7.21
C ALA A 283 -5.51 5.37 7.47
N ALA A 284 -4.40 4.82 7.96
CA ALA A 284 -3.15 5.51 8.20
C ALA A 284 -2.31 5.80 6.93
N ALA A 285 -2.72 5.29 5.78
CA ALA A 285 -2.08 5.50 4.47
C ALA A 285 -3.07 5.96 3.37
N ALA A 286 -4.38 5.99 3.67
CA ALA A 286 -5.43 6.03 2.66
C ALA A 286 -5.39 7.26 1.73
N SER A 287 -4.98 8.40 2.25
CA SER A 287 -4.94 9.68 1.53
C SER A 287 -3.70 9.80 0.64
N ASP A 288 -2.66 8.99 0.88
CA ASP A 288 -1.37 9.08 0.19
C ASP A 288 -1.52 8.91 -1.32
N PHE A 289 -2.48 8.10 -1.76
CA PHE A 289 -2.68 7.76 -3.17
C PHE A 289 -3.54 8.77 -3.94
N TYR A 290 -4.16 9.74 -3.26
CA TYR A 290 -5.18 10.61 -3.84
C TYR A 290 -4.82 12.09 -3.89
N VAL A 291 -3.60 12.46 -3.49
CA VAL A 291 -3.16 13.87 -3.44
C VAL A 291 -3.17 14.57 -4.80
N TYR A 292 -3.05 13.82 -5.90
CA TYR A 292 -3.06 14.36 -7.27
C TYR A 292 -4.47 14.54 -7.85
N TYR A 293 -5.53 14.10 -7.17
CA TYR A 293 -6.91 14.23 -7.66
C TYR A 293 -7.43 15.67 -7.51
N PRO A 294 -8.33 16.14 -8.39
CA PRO A 294 -8.92 17.47 -8.29
C PRO A 294 -9.50 17.77 -6.91
N GLU A 295 -9.34 19.00 -6.41
CA GLU A 295 -9.85 19.43 -5.09
C GLU A 295 -11.37 19.29 -4.95
N ARG A 296 -12.08 19.48 -6.06
CA ARG A 296 -13.54 19.38 -6.15
C ARG A 296 -14.04 17.95 -6.37
N THR A 297 -13.17 16.94 -6.28
CA THR A 297 -13.59 15.55 -6.35
C THR A 297 -14.56 15.24 -5.20
N SER A 298 -15.69 14.62 -5.52
CA SER A 298 -16.73 14.33 -4.54
C SER A 298 -16.22 13.40 -3.42
N ARG A 299 -16.38 13.81 -2.16
CA ARG A 299 -16.04 12.99 -0.97
C ARG A 299 -16.76 11.65 -1.00
N LEU A 300 -18.06 11.67 -1.29
CA LEU A 300 -18.89 10.48 -1.33
C LEU A 300 -18.41 9.50 -2.41
N LYS A 301 -17.96 10.02 -3.55
CA LYS A 301 -17.41 9.19 -4.63
C LYS A 301 -16.14 8.46 -4.17
N ILE A 302 -15.17 9.19 -3.60
CA ILE A 302 -13.92 8.60 -3.09
C ILE A 302 -14.20 7.59 -1.96
N PHE A 303 -15.13 7.94 -1.06
CA PHE A 303 -15.57 7.06 0.01
C PHE A 303 -16.13 5.75 -0.55
N LEU A 304 -17.14 5.81 -1.43
CA LEU A 304 -17.78 4.61 -1.98
C LEU A 304 -16.80 3.75 -2.78
N LEU A 305 -15.98 4.36 -3.65
CA LEU A 305 -15.01 3.61 -4.45
C LEU A 305 -13.95 2.93 -3.58
N THR A 306 -13.44 3.62 -2.55
CA THR A 306 -12.50 3.04 -1.60
C THR A 306 -13.14 1.91 -0.80
N ALA A 307 -14.31 2.15 -0.22
CA ALA A 307 -15.03 1.18 0.57
C ALA A 307 -15.38 -0.08 -0.24
N THR A 308 -15.84 0.08 -1.49
CA THR A 308 -16.15 -1.04 -2.39
C THR A 308 -14.89 -1.82 -2.77
N GLY A 309 -13.79 -1.15 -3.12
CA GLY A 309 -12.54 -1.83 -3.49
C GLY A 309 -11.96 -2.67 -2.34
N LEU A 310 -11.92 -2.09 -1.12
CA LEU A 310 -11.50 -2.79 0.09
C LEU A 310 -12.45 -3.93 0.43
N THR A 311 -13.76 -3.65 0.52
CA THR A 311 -14.75 -4.65 0.93
C THR A 311 -14.75 -5.86 0.00
N LEU A 312 -14.69 -5.64 -1.31
CA LEU A 312 -14.74 -6.73 -2.29
C LEU A 312 -13.48 -7.60 -2.25
N SER A 313 -12.30 -6.98 -2.11
CA SER A 313 -11.04 -7.72 -2.06
C SER A 313 -10.89 -8.52 -0.77
N PHE A 314 -11.10 -7.88 0.38
CA PHE A 314 -11.01 -8.55 1.69
C PHE A 314 -12.05 -9.66 1.84
N ASN A 315 -13.31 -9.43 1.47
CA ASN A 315 -14.32 -10.49 1.55
C ASN A 315 -13.97 -11.67 0.64
N LEU A 316 -13.45 -11.42 -0.56
CA LEU A 316 -13.04 -12.50 -1.47
C LEU A 316 -11.95 -13.37 -0.82
N VAL A 317 -10.87 -12.77 -0.32
CA VAL A 317 -9.75 -13.55 0.27
C VAL A 317 -10.12 -14.18 1.62
N TYR A 318 -10.92 -13.51 2.45
CA TYR A 318 -11.36 -14.05 3.74
C TYR A 318 -12.29 -15.25 3.58
N LEU A 319 -13.27 -15.19 2.66
CA LEU A 319 -14.19 -16.32 2.46
C LEU A 319 -13.49 -17.54 1.89
N ILE A 320 -12.54 -17.34 0.97
CA ILE A 320 -11.67 -18.43 0.47
C ILE A 320 -10.89 -19.06 1.63
N ALA A 321 -10.27 -18.23 2.46
CA ALA A 321 -9.50 -18.69 3.60
C ALA A 321 -10.36 -19.45 4.62
N ILE A 322 -11.52 -18.93 4.98
CA ILE A 322 -12.44 -19.59 5.91
C ILE A 322 -12.83 -20.97 5.37
N GLY A 323 -13.14 -21.08 4.07
CA GLY A 323 -13.40 -22.37 3.44
C GLY A 323 -12.21 -23.33 3.46
N LEU A 324 -11.00 -22.84 3.17
CA LEU A 324 -9.77 -23.64 3.27
C LEU A 324 -9.56 -24.16 4.70
N ALA A 325 -9.79 -23.32 5.69
CA ALA A 325 -9.65 -23.65 7.10
C ALA A 325 -10.67 -24.71 7.55
N THR A 326 -11.92 -24.64 7.09
CA THR A 326 -12.91 -25.69 7.41
C THR A 326 -12.62 -27.00 6.68
N GLY A 327 -12.00 -26.96 5.50
CA GLY A 327 -11.62 -28.17 4.76
C GLY A 327 -10.45 -28.96 5.34
N LEU A 328 -9.70 -28.40 6.31
CA LEU A 328 -8.61 -29.10 6.99
C LEU A 328 -9.07 -30.40 7.68
N THR A 329 -10.28 -30.42 8.25
CA THR A 329 -10.84 -31.59 8.92
C THR A 329 -11.16 -32.73 7.95
N ASN A 330 -11.39 -32.40 6.67
CA ASN A 330 -11.78 -33.33 5.62
C ASN A 330 -10.60 -33.83 4.79
N ASN A 331 -9.43 -33.17 4.89
CA ASN A 331 -8.27 -33.47 4.07
C ASN A 331 -7.00 -33.55 4.92
N LYS A 332 -6.49 -34.79 5.09
CA LYS A 332 -5.26 -35.04 5.85
C LYS A 332 -4.04 -34.38 5.21
N ASP A 333 -3.94 -34.36 3.88
CA ASP A 333 -2.81 -33.74 3.19
C ASP A 333 -2.77 -32.23 3.45
N TRP A 334 -3.93 -31.58 3.54
CA TRP A 334 -4.02 -30.18 3.93
C TRP A 334 -3.62 -29.94 5.38
N THR A 335 -4.01 -30.85 6.28
CA THR A 335 -3.58 -30.79 7.69
C THR A 335 -2.05 -30.92 7.81
N ASP A 336 -1.46 -31.89 7.11
CA ASP A 336 -0.02 -32.13 7.11
C ASP A 336 0.73 -30.96 6.47
N ALA A 337 0.22 -30.38 5.38
CA ALA A 337 0.79 -29.20 4.74
C ALA A 337 0.70 -27.96 5.65
N ASN A 338 -0.44 -27.74 6.29
CA ASN A 338 -0.64 -26.63 7.21
C ASN A 338 0.28 -26.70 8.44
N ALA A 339 0.60 -27.92 8.90
CA ALA A 339 1.57 -28.12 9.98
C ALA A 339 2.99 -27.67 9.60
N VAL A 340 3.34 -27.66 8.31
CA VAL A 340 4.60 -27.07 7.82
C VAL A 340 4.50 -25.56 7.77
N SER A 341 3.49 -25.03 7.07
CA SER A 341 3.22 -23.58 7.01
C SER A 341 1.88 -23.28 6.33
N THR A 342 1.36 -22.07 6.55
CA THR A 342 0.21 -21.54 5.82
C THR A 342 0.44 -21.49 4.31
N GLY A 343 1.65 -21.10 3.87
CA GLY A 343 1.99 -21.14 2.44
C GLY A 343 1.94 -22.55 1.84
N ALA A 344 2.35 -23.58 2.60
CA ALA A 344 2.27 -24.96 2.16
C ALA A 344 0.82 -25.45 2.02
N LEU A 345 -0.09 -25.03 2.91
CA LEU A 345 -1.53 -25.30 2.77
C LEU A 345 -2.08 -24.74 1.44
N ILE A 346 -1.71 -23.51 1.08
CA ILE A 346 -2.16 -22.88 -0.18
C ILE A 346 -1.66 -23.69 -1.39
N VAL A 347 -0.40 -24.15 -1.36
CA VAL A 347 0.15 -25.00 -2.43
C VAL A 347 -0.58 -26.35 -2.50
N ALA A 348 -0.86 -26.98 -1.35
CA ALA A 348 -1.60 -28.23 -1.29
C ALA A 348 -3.03 -28.10 -1.83
N ALA A 349 -3.67 -26.94 -1.64
CA ALA A 349 -5.00 -26.67 -2.20
C ALA A 349 -4.99 -26.57 -3.75
N TYR A 350 -3.84 -26.29 -4.37
CA TYR A 350 -3.66 -26.33 -5.82
C TYR A 350 -3.16 -27.68 -6.36
N ASP A 351 -2.80 -28.63 -5.49
CA ASP A 351 -2.16 -29.90 -5.88
C ASP A 351 -2.97 -30.75 -6.89
N PRO A 352 -4.32 -30.75 -6.89
CA PRO A 352 -5.11 -31.46 -7.91
C PRO A 352 -4.80 -31.04 -9.36
N LEU A 353 -4.20 -29.87 -9.57
CA LEU A 353 -3.80 -29.35 -10.88
C LEU A 353 -2.33 -29.61 -11.22
N HIS A 354 -1.61 -30.32 -10.34
CA HIS A 354 -0.21 -30.71 -10.50
C HIS A 354 0.69 -29.53 -10.93
N GLY A 355 1.33 -29.63 -12.10
CA GLY A 355 2.24 -28.59 -12.61
C GLY A 355 1.58 -27.23 -12.80
N PHE A 356 0.31 -27.20 -13.24
CA PHE A 356 -0.43 -25.94 -13.36
C PHE A 356 -0.75 -25.34 -11.99
N GLY A 357 -1.06 -26.18 -11.00
CA GLY A 357 -1.26 -25.73 -9.61
C GLY A 357 -0.02 -25.06 -8.99
N ARG A 358 1.17 -25.61 -9.28
CA ARG A 358 2.44 -24.98 -8.88
C ARG A 358 2.66 -23.63 -9.56
N PHE A 359 2.31 -23.50 -10.83
CA PHE A 359 2.34 -22.21 -11.54
C PHE A 359 1.38 -21.20 -10.89
N CYS A 360 0.13 -21.59 -10.61
CA CYS A 360 -0.84 -20.73 -9.90
C CYS A 360 -0.33 -20.31 -8.52
N SER A 361 0.33 -21.21 -7.79
CA SER A 361 0.93 -20.93 -6.49
C SER A 361 2.03 -19.86 -6.56
N VAL A 362 2.85 -19.86 -7.61
CA VAL A 362 3.85 -18.79 -7.82
C VAL A 362 3.16 -17.47 -8.13
N VAL A 363 2.15 -17.48 -9.00
CA VAL A 363 1.41 -16.26 -9.37
C VAL A 363 0.73 -15.64 -8.15
N ILE A 364 0.07 -16.43 -7.30
CA ILE A 364 -0.56 -15.92 -6.09
C ILE A 364 0.47 -15.42 -5.06
N ALA A 365 1.66 -16.06 -4.98
CA ALA A 365 2.76 -15.57 -4.16
C ALA A 365 3.28 -14.21 -4.62
N LEU A 366 3.28 -13.91 -5.92
CA LEU A 366 3.63 -12.58 -6.44
C LEU A 366 2.60 -11.51 -6.06
N GLY A 367 1.39 -11.89 -5.66
CA GLY A 367 0.35 -10.96 -5.18
C GLY A 367 0.79 -10.17 -3.94
N VAL A 368 1.69 -10.74 -3.12
CA VAL A 368 2.22 -10.06 -1.92
C VAL A 368 3.01 -8.79 -2.27
N ILE A 369 3.60 -8.73 -3.47
CA ILE A 369 4.32 -7.55 -3.95
C ILE A 369 3.34 -6.38 -4.17
N ALA A 370 2.12 -6.66 -4.64
CA ALA A 370 1.10 -5.66 -4.88
C ALA A 370 0.59 -5.04 -3.56
N ASN A 371 0.62 -5.79 -2.46
CA ASN A 371 0.32 -5.28 -1.11
C ASN A 371 1.50 -4.53 -0.50
N SER A 372 2.70 -5.09 -0.61
CA SER A 372 3.91 -4.50 -0.04
C SER A 372 4.33 -3.17 -0.69
N THR A 373 4.07 -2.97 -1.98
CA THR A 373 4.43 -1.73 -2.69
C THR A 373 3.79 -0.48 -2.08
N PRO A 374 2.45 -0.39 -1.92
CA PRO A 374 1.82 0.74 -1.25
C PRO A 374 2.23 0.86 0.23
N SER A 375 2.48 -0.25 0.93
CA SER A 375 2.96 -0.19 2.33
C SER A 375 4.33 0.48 2.44
N ILE A 376 5.31 0.04 1.64
CA ILE A 376 6.67 0.62 1.65
C ILE A 376 6.61 2.09 1.22
N TYR A 377 5.79 2.43 0.23
CA TYR A 377 5.58 3.82 -0.19
C TYR A 377 5.10 4.71 0.95
N SER A 378 4.05 4.30 1.66
CA SER A 378 3.53 5.04 2.81
C SER A 378 4.50 5.06 4.00
N ALA A 379 5.27 3.98 4.22
CA ALA A 379 6.33 3.95 5.22
C ALA A 379 7.42 5.00 4.93
N ALA A 380 7.85 5.10 3.67
CA ALA A 380 8.84 6.08 3.24
C ALA A 380 8.36 7.52 3.44
N LEU A 381 7.09 7.80 3.12
CA LEU A 381 6.46 9.10 3.42
C LEU A 381 6.40 9.36 4.93
N GLY A 382 6.06 8.36 5.74
CA GLY A 382 6.07 8.45 7.20
C GLY A 382 7.45 8.83 7.76
N CYS A 383 8.52 8.21 7.25
CA CYS A 383 9.90 8.56 7.61
C CYS A 383 10.24 10.03 7.28
N GLN A 384 9.77 10.54 6.14
CA GLN A 384 9.94 11.95 5.78
C GLN A 384 9.16 12.88 6.73
N VAL A 385 7.94 12.50 7.12
CA VAL A 385 7.12 13.25 8.10
C VAL A 385 7.81 13.33 9.48
N LEU A 386 8.57 12.30 9.87
CA LEU A 386 9.34 12.30 11.13
C LEU A 386 10.60 13.18 11.05
N GLY A 387 11.19 13.30 9.86
CA GLY A 387 12.38 14.09 9.59
C GLY A 387 12.22 15.57 9.94
N ARG A 388 13.27 16.17 10.49
CA ARG A 388 13.31 17.61 10.84
C ARG A 388 13.51 18.53 9.63
N GLY A 389 13.92 18.02 8.47
CA GLY A 389 14.52 18.81 7.39
C GLY A 389 13.61 19.36 6.28
N SER A 390 12.32 18.98 6.22
CA SER A 390 11.44 19.40 5.11
C SER A 390 10.55 20.60 5.43
N TYR A 391 10.61 21.13 6.65
CA TYR A 391 10.09 22.47 6.94
C TYR A 391 11.30 23.40 7.04
N GLY A 392 11.67 23.97 5.90
CA GLY A 392 12.44 25.20 5.92
C GLY A 392 11.62 26.28 6.63
N ASP A 393 12.33 27.14 7.36
CA ASP A 393 11.89 28.38 8.00
C ASP A 393 11.27 29.38 6.99
N HIS A 394 10.14 29.02 6.41
CA HIS A 394 9.31 29.94 5.64
C HIS A 394 7.96 30.07 6.32
N GLY A 395 8.00 30.85 7.40
CA GLY A 395 6.94 31.78 7.80
C GLY A 395 5.52 31.25 7.71
N VAL A 396 5.11 30.49 8.71
CA VAL A 396 3.74 30.64 9.22
C VAL A 396 3.91 31.06 10.67
N GLY A 397 3.81 32.37 10.88
CA GLY A 397 3.72 32.96 12.21
C GLY A 397 2.51 32.42 12.96
N GLU A 398 2.63 32.55 14.27
CA GLU A 398 1.62 32.53 15.34
C GLU A 398 0.14 32.39 14.94
#